data_AF-A0A0A2L4I5-F1
#
_entry.id   AF-A0A0A2L4I5-F1
#
_cell.length_a   1.000
_cell.length_b   1.000
_cell.length_c   1.000
_cell.angle_alpha   90.00
_cell.angle_beta   90.00
_cell.angle_gamma   90.00
#
_symmetry.space_group_name_H-M   'P 1'
#
loop_
_entity.id
_entity.type
_entity.pdbx_description
1 polymer ?
#
loop_
_entity_poly.entity_id
_entity_poly.type
_entity_poly.pdbx_seq_one_letter_code
_entity_poly.pdbx_strand_id
1 'polypeptide(L)' 'MPPKSQDQADDKRQAAREVIDILQEISDLLNTNLDRTELSLCVSLIENGVNPDALATVIKDLRKETGSSKRVGNAPAME' A
#
# COMPACT_ATOMS: atom_id res chain seq x y z
N MET A 1 -4.54 -37.24 19.96
CA MET A 1 -3.68 -36.06 19.71
C MET A 1 -4.54 -34.81 19.92
N PRO A 2 -4.13 -33.83 20.73
CA PRO A 2 -4.90 -32.59 20.88
C PRO A 2 -4.66 -31.68 19.66
N PRO A 3 -5.62 -30.81 19.29
CA PRO A 3 -5.47 -29.87 18.18
C PRO A 3 -4.54 -28.72 18.60
N LYS A 4 -3.26 -28.77 18.21
CA LYS A 4 -2.28 -27.68 18.43
C LYS A 4 -2.29 -26.62 17.32
N SER A 5 -3.32 -26.59 16.47
CA SER A 5 -3.21 -25.95 15.15
C SER A 5 -4.10 -24.73 14.92
N GLN A 6 -5.18 -24.56 15.67
CA GLN A 6 -6.10 -23.43 15.49
C GLN A 6 -5.60 -22.16 16.20
N ASP A 7 -5.30 -22.24 17.50
CA ASP A 7 -4.83 -21.09 18.28
C ASP A 7 -3.57 -20.42 17.68
N GLN A 8 -2.62 -21.22 17.19
CA GLN A 8 -1.38 -20.71 16.63
C GLN A 8 -1.56 -20.03 15.25
N ALA A 9 -2.59 -20.41 14.49
CA ALA A 9 -2.91 -19.76 13.22
C ALA A 9 -3.64 -18.43 13.46
N ASP A 10 -4.49 -18.39 14.48
CA ASP A 10 -5.18 -17.17 14.91
C ASP A 10 -4.19 -16.14 15.47
N ASP A 11 -3.20 -16.56 16.26
CA ASP A 11 -2.12 -15.69 16.76
C ASP A 11 -1.32 -15.05 15.62
N LYS A 12 -0.94 -15.83 14.60
CA LYS A 12 -0.22 -15.32 13.42
C LYS A 12 -1.06 -14.30 12.64
N ARG A 13 -2.36 -14.57 12.50
CA ARG A 13 -3.27 -13.66 11.80
C ARG A 13 -3.48 -12.36 12.58
N GLN A 14 -3.51 -12.44 13.90
CA GLN A 14 -3.58 -11.26 14.76
C GLN A 14 -2.30 -10.44 14.68
N ALA A 15 -1.13 -11.07 14.76
CA ALA A 15 0.16 -10.40 14.62
C ALA A 15 0.29 -9.69 13.25
N ALA A 16 -0.13 -10.34 12.16
CA ALA A 16 -0.11 -9.73 10.84
C ALA A 16 -1.00 -8.46 10.74
N ARG A 17 -2.15 -8.46 11.43
CA ARG A 17 -3.02 -7.27 11.49
C ARG A 17 -2.35 -6.13 12.25
N GLU A 18 -1.79 -6.42 13.42
CA GLU A 18 -1.06 -5.42 14.21
C GLU A 18 0.11 -4.82 13.44
N VAL A 19 0.87 -5.63 12.71
CA VAL A 19 1.95 -5.12 11.85
C VAL A 19 1.42 -4.13 10.82
N ILE A 20 0.33 -4.46 10.12
CA ILE A 20 -0.27 -3.55 9.13
C ILE A 20 -0.82 -2.28 9.78
N ASP A 21 -1.41 -2.38 10.98
CA ASP A 21 -1.92 -1.23 11.73
C ASP A 21 -0.77 -0.27 12.11
N ILE A 22 0.32 -0.81 12.66
CA ILE A 22 1.53 -0.02 13.00
C ILE A 22 2.13 0.62 11.74
N LEU A 23 2.22 -0.12 10.63
CA LEU A 23 2.77 0.43 9.39
C LEU A 23 1.86 1.52 8.78
N GLN A 24 0.54 1.43 8.95
CA GLN A 24 -0.39 2.50 8.57
C GLN A 24 -0.17 3.76 9.40
N GLU A 25 -0.03 3.64 10.73
CA GLU A 25 0.27 4.80 11.58
C GLU A 25 1.59 5.47 11.17
N ILE A 26 2.63 4.69 10.88
CA ILE A 26 3.92 5.21 10.37
C ILE A 26 3.71 5.92 9.02
N SER A 27 2.94 5.31 8.12
CA SER A 27 2.62 5.88 6.81
C SER A 27 1.93 7.24 6.92
N ASP A 28 0.97 7.37 7.84
CA ASP A 28 0.22 8.60 8.09
C ASP A 28 1.13 9.69 8.69
N LEU A 29 1.96 9.34 9.67
CA LEU A 29 2.93 10.27 10.26
C LEU A 29 3.92 10.80 9.22
N LEU A 30 4.35 9.95 8.28
CA LEU A 30 5.27 10.31 7.20
C LEU A 30 4.56 10.94 5.99
N ASN A 31 3.23 11.08 6.03
CA ASN A 31 2.42 11.61 4.94
C ASN A 31 2.71 10.92 3.59
N THR A 32 2.90 9.59 3.60
CA THR A 32 3.13 8.86 2.35
C THR A 32 1.87 8.77 1.48
N ASN A 33 0.71 9.03 2.09
CA ASN A 33 -0.62 8.96 1.48
C ASN A 33 -0.91 7.58 0.87
N LEU A 34 -0.41 6.50 1.47
CA LEU A 34 -0.73 5.13 1.07
C LEU A 34 -1.94 4.62 1.85
N ASP A 35 -3.01 4.21 1.16
CA ASP A 35 -4.14 3.56 1.84
C ASP A 35 -3.75 2.16 2.34
N ARG A 36 -4.56 1.59 3.24
CA ARG A 36 -4.31 0.28 3.84
C ARG A 36 -4.08 -0.83 2.80
N THR A 37 -4.81 -0.79 1.69
CA THR A 37 -4.70 -1.76 0.59
C THR A 37 -3.40 -1.57 -0.17
N GLU A 38 -3.07 -0.34 -0.55
CA GLU A 38 -1.79 0.01 -1.19
C GLU A 38 -0.60 -0.41 -0.33
N LEU A 39 -0.64 -0.13 0.98
CA LEU A 39 0.43 -0.50 1.89
C LEU A 39 0.57 -2.02 2.03
N SER A 40 -0.54 -2.75 2.17
CA SER A 40 -0.52 -4.21 2.23
C SER A 40 0.05 -4.84 0.95
N LEU A 41 -0.24 -4.23 -0.21
CA LEU A 41 0.35 -4.66 -1.47
C LEU A 41 1.85 -4.38 -1.52
N CYS A 42 2.29 -3.21 -1.05
CA CYS A 42 3.71 -2.87 -0.98
C CYS A 42 4.48 -3.86 -0.08
N VAL A 43 3.94 -4.20 1.08
CA VAL A 43 4.51 -5.22 1.98
C VAL A 43 4.63 -6.57 1.25
N SER A 44 3.55 -7.01 0.59
CA SER A 44 3.56 -8.28 -0.16
C SER A 44 4.62 -8.29 -1.27
N LEU A 45 4.78 -7.19 -2.01
CA LEU A 45 5.80 -7.06 -3.06
C LEU A 45 7.22 -7.12 -2.48
N ILE A 46 7.46 -6.43 -1.37
CA ILE A 46 8.75 -6.42 -0.69
C ILE A 46 9.07 -7.82 -0.13
N GLU A 47 8.10 -8.52 0.45
CA GLU A 47 8.25 -9.91 0.91
C GLU A 47 8.55 -10.88 -0.24
N ASN A 48 8.10 -10.57 -1.46
CA ASN A 48 8.44 -11.32 -2.68
C ASN A 48 9.79 -10.89 -3.30
N GLY A 49 10.57 -10.04 -2.63
CA GLY A 49 11.92 -9.65 -3.04
C GLY A 49 11.99 -8.42 -3.94
N VAL A 50 10.89 -7.68 -4.11
CA VAL A 50 10.92 -6.40 -4.83
C VAL A 50 11.71 -5.36 -4.02
N ASN A 51 12.59 -4.62 -4.70
CA ASN A 51 13.36 -3.56 -4.09
C ASN A 51 12.44 -2.38 -3.66
N PRO A 52 12.50 -1.93 -2.39
CA PRO A 52 11.59 -0.89 -1.88
C PRO A 52 11.83 0.50 -2.52
N ASP A 53 13.07 0.87 -2.83
CA ASP A 53 13.40 2.15 -3.48
C ASP A 53 12.88 2.22 -4.91
N ALA A 54 13.00 1.11 -5.66
CA ALA A 54 12.45 0.97 -7.00
C ALA A 54 10.92 1.03 -6.97
N LEU A 55 10.27 0.33 -6.04
CA LEU A 55 8.82 0.37 -5.86
C LEU A 55 8.33 1.78 -5.53
N ALA A 56 9.02 2.50 -4.64
CA ALA A 56 8.68 3.88 -4.30
C ALA A 56 8.79 4.81 -5.52
N THR A 57 9.77 4.57 -6.40
CA THR A 57 9.93 5.33 -7.64
C THR A 57 8.73 5.11 -8.57
N VAL A 58 8.34 3.85 -8.79
CA VAL A 58 7.18 3.49 -9.62
C VAL A 58 5.89 4.10 -9.08
N ILE A 59 5.63 4.01 -7.77
CA ILE A 59 4.44 4.61 -7.15
C ILE A 59 4.39 6.12 -7.38
N LYS A 60 5.53 6.81 -7.21
CA LYS A 60 5.61 8.26 -7.45
C LYS A 60 5.32 8.61 -8.89
N ASP A 61 5.82 7.83 -9.84
CA ASP A 61 5.62 8.11 -11.27
C ASP A 61 4.16 7.88 -11.69
N LEU A 62 3.54 6.77 -11.27
CA LEU A 62 2.12 6.51 -11.51
C LEU A 62 1.21 7.61 -10.92
N ARG A 63 1.53 8.12 -9.72
CA ARG A 63 0.78 9.24 -9.10
C ARG A 63 0.94 10.54 -9.87
N LYS A 64 2.11 10.81 -10.46
CA LYS A 64 2.33 11.99 -11.32
C LYS A 64 1.53 11.89 -12.62
N GLU A 65 1.51 10.72 -13.26
CA GLU A 65 0.79 10.49 -14.51
C GLU A 65 -0.72 10.65 -14.32
N THR A 66 -1.28 10.06 -13.27
CA THR A 66 -2.72 10.16 -12.94
C THR A 66 -3.12 11.58 -12.54
N GLY A 67 -2.28 12.31 -11.79
CA GLY A 67 -2.50 13.72 -11.47
C GLY A 67 -2.43 14.65 -12.70
N SER A 68 -1.56 14.33 -13.66
CA SER A 68 -1.37 15.11 -14.90
C SER A 68 -2.47 14.85 -15.92
N SER A 69 -3.05 13.64 -15.94
CA SER A 69 -4.11 13.26 -16.87
C SER A 69 -5.46 13.97 -16.62
N LYS A 70 -5.63 14.66 -15.48
CA LYS A 70 -6.86 15.40 -15.16
C LYS A 70 -6.95 16.77 -15.86
N ARG A 71 -5.91 17.24 -16.55
CA ARG A 71 -5.87 18.58 -17.19
C ARG A 71 -6.29 18.60 -18.66
N VAL A 72 -6.49 17.45 -19.32
CA VAL A 72 -6.85 17.38 -20.75
C VAL A 72 -8.33 16.98 -20.90
N GLY A 73 -9.23 17.81 -20.37
CA GLY A 73 -10.67 17.49 -20.40
C GLY A 73 -11.63 18.68 -20.49
N ASN A 74 -11.16 19.93 -20.53
CA ASN A 74 -12.07 21.06 -20.65
C ASN A 74 -11.41 22.26 -21.35
N ALA A 75 -11.23 22.17 -22.66
CA ALA A 75 -11.15 23.36 -23.50
C ALA A 75 -12.59 23.82 -23.80
N PRO A 76 -12.94 25.10 -23.60
CA PRO A 76 -14.26 25.58 -23.97
C PRO A 76 -14.38 25.58 -25.49
N ALA A 77 -15.47 25.02 -26.02
CA ALA A 77 -15.85 25.24 -27.40
C ALA A 77 -16.12 26.75 -27.56
N MET A 78 -15.23 27.45 -28.27
CA MET A 78 -15.58 28.72 -28.90
C MET A 78 -16.29 28.37 -30.20
N GLU A 79 -17.59 28.62 -30.25
CA GLU A 79 -18.35 28.82 -31.49
C GLU A 79 -18.97 30.22 -31.42
#